data_AF-A0A920V9D3-F1
#
_entry.id   AF-A0A920V9D3-F1
#
_cell.length_a   1.000
_cell.length_b   1.000
_cell.length_c   1.000
_cell.angle_alpha   90.00
_cell.angle_beta   90.00
_cell.angle_gamma   90.00
#
_symmetry.space_group_name_H-M   'P 1'
#
loop_
_entity.id
_entity.type
_entity.pdbx_description
1 polymer ?
#
loop_
_entity_poly.entity_id
_entity_poly.type
_entity_poly.pdbx_seq_one_letter_code
_entity_poly.pdbx_strand_id
1 'polypeptide(L)'
;MKDKPAITRRDFINGVSYGLAASVAPIDFLEAKNIDPYKYPPALTGIRGNHPGSFDHAHRLALAGGKYYEEVIDLGETNDLFVVGAGISGLSASYFYQDALNLIKKY
;
A
#
# COMPACT_ATOMS: atom_id res chain seq x y z
N MET A 1 3.88 -26.00 -27.14
CA MET A 1 4.59 -24.71 -27.09
C MET A 1 3.81 -23.75 -27.98
N LYS A 2 3.29 -22.62 -27.47
CA LYS A 2 2.52 -21.67 -28.28
C LYS A 2 3.51 -20.83 -29.10
N ASP A 3 3.32 -20.77 -30.42
CA ASP A 3 4.10 -19.90 -31.29
C ASP A 3 3.95 -18.45 -30.83
N LYS A 4 5.08 -17.77 -30.63
CA LYS A 4 5.09 -16.34 -30.31
C LYS A 4 4.60 -15.60 -31.55
N PRO A 5 3.59 -14.72 -31.46
CA PRO A 5 3.18 -13.93 -32.62
C PRO A 5 4.38 -13.09 -33.08
N ALA A 6 4.82 -13.32 -34.31
CA ALA A 6 5.90 -12.55 -34.91
C ALA A 6 5.38 -11.13 -35.22
N ILE A 7 6.07 -10.10 -34.71
CA ILE A 7 5.73 -8.71 -35.00
C ILE A 7 5.95 -8.46 -36.50
N THR A 8 4.91 -8.03 -37.21
CA THR A 8 5.02 -7.73 -38.64
C THR A 8 5.65 -6.35 -38.86
N ARG A 9 6.20 -6.09 -40.06
CA ARG A 9 6.73 -4.77 -40.42
C ARG A 9 5.70 -3.65 -40.21
N ARG A 10 4.42 -3.94 -40.47
CA ARG A 10 3.32 -3.00 -40.29
C ARG A 10 3.08 -2.71 -38.81
N ASP A 11 3.13 -3.72 -37.95
CA ASP A 11 2.94 -3.54 -36.51
C ASP A 11 4.07 -2.69 -35.91
N PHE A 12 5.31 -2.89 -36.38
CA PHE A 12 6.44 -2.06 -35.99
C PHE A 12 6.26 -0.60 -36.43
N ILE A 13 5.94 -0.36 -37.71
CA ILE A 13 5.74 1.00 -38.23
C ILE A 13 4.60 1.70 -37.49
N ASN A 14 3.46 1.03 -37.32
CA ASN A 14 2.31 1.59 -36.59
C ASN A 14 2.70 1.92 -35.13
N GLY A 15 3.43 1.03 -34.46
CA GLY A 15 3.89 1.25 -33.09
C GLY A 15 4.79 2.47 -32.96
N VAL A 16 5.74 2.65 -33.88
CA VAL A 16 6.62 3.84 -33.92
C VAL A 16 5.80 5.11 -34.20
N SER A 17 4.85 5.06 -35.14
CA SER A 17 3.96 6.19 -35.44
C SER A 17 3.13 6.62 -34.23
N TYR A 18 2.58 5.67 -33.46
CA TYR A 18 1.86 5.99 -32.22
C TYR A 18 2.76 6.62 -31.16
N GLY A 19 3.99 6.12 -30.99
CA GLY A 19 4.95 6.70 -30.05
C GLY A 19 5.31 8.14 -30.39
N LEU A 20 5.56 8.43 -31.68
CA LEU A 20 5.83 9.78 -32.15
C LEU A 20 4.61 10.69 -31.99
N ALA A 21 3.41 10.22 -32.38
CA ALA A 21 2.18 11.00 -32.21
C ALA A 21 1.90 11.33 -30.73
N ALA A 22 2.13 10.39 -29.82
CA ALA A 22 1.99 10.63 -28.38
C ALA A 22 3.03 11.63 -27.85
N SER A 23 4.25 11.65 -28.40
CA SER A 23 5.30 12.58 -27.96
C SER A 23 5.02 14.05 -28.32
N VAL A 24 4.23 14.30 -29.36
CA VAL A 24 3.83 15.64 -29.81
C VAL A 24 2.39 15.99 -29.47
N ALA A 25 1.64 15.05 -28.89
CA ALA A 25 0.27 15.30 -28.46
C ALA A 25 0.27 16.31 -27.30
N PRO A 26 -0.65 17.31 -27.30
CA PRO A 26 -0.70 18.27 -26.21
C PRO A 26 -1.15 17.57 -24.93
N ILE A 27 -0.24 17.48 -23.96
CA ILE A 27 -0.47 16.85 -22.65
C ILE A 27 -1.59 17.52 -21.85
N ASP A 28 -1.90 18.78 -22.16
CA ASP A 28 -2.95 19.57 -21.51
C ASP A 28 -4.36 18.98 -21.72
N PHE A 29 -4.55 18.14 -22.76
CA PHE A 29 -5.81 17.40 -22.94
C PHE A 29 -5.97 16.22 -21.98
N LEU A 30 -4.90 15.80 -21.29
CA LEU A 30 -4.94 14.79 -20.23
C LEU A 30 -5.24 15.42 -18.87
N GLU A 31 -5.23 16.75 -18.75
CA GLU A 31 -5.52 17.44 -17.51
C GLU A 31 -7.02 17.35 -17.19
N ALA A 32 -7.34 16.75 -16.04
CA ALA A 32 -8.72 16.63 -15.59
C ALA A 32 -9.25 18.00 -15.15
N LYS A 33 -10.06 18.64 -16.00
CA LYS A 33 -10.72 19.91 -15.67
C LYS A 33 -11.79 19.73 -14.60
N ASN A 34 -11.85 20.68 -13.65
CA ASN A 34 -12.85 20.80 -12.58
C ASN A 34 -12.79 19.76 -11.46
N ILE A 35 -11.61 19.28 -11.08
CA ILE A 35 -11.46 18.54 -9.83
C ILE A 35 -11.34 19.54 -8.68
N ASP A 36 -12.40 19.70 -7.89
CA ASP A 36 -12.30 20.33 -6.58
C ASP A 36 -11.39 19.46 -5.70
N PRO A 37 -10.21 19.94 -5.29
CA PRO A 37 -9.26 19.15 -4.49
C PRO A 37 -9.86 18.70 -3.15
N TYR A 38 -10.88 19.41 -2.64
CA TYR A 38 -11.59 19.04 -1.41
C TYR A 38 -12.67 17.97 -1.62
N LYS A 39 -13.14 17.81 -2.87
CA LYS A 39 -14.13 16.77 -3.25
C LYS A 39 -13.46 15.50 -3.78
N TYR A 40 -12.19 15.57 -4.20
CA TYR A 40 -11.43 14.43 -4.68
C TYR A 40 -10.08 14.34 -3.94
N PRO A 41 -10.04 13.66 -2.79
CA PRO A 41 -8.83 13.52 -1.97
C PRO A 41 -7.57 13.05 -2.72
N PRO A 42 -7.65 12.23 -3.79
CA PRO A 42 -6.47 11.86 -4.58
C PRO A 42 -5.82 12.99 -5.39
N ALA A 43 -6.53 14.11 -5.64
CA ALA A 43 -5.95 15.27 -6.33
C ALA A 43 -5.07 16.15 -5.42
N LEU A 44 -5.04 15.86 -4.12
CA LEU A 44 -4.24 16.58 -3.16
C LEU A 44 -2.81 16.04 -3.18
N THR A 45 -1.93 16.74 -3.89
CA THR A 45 -0.51 16.41 -3.97
C THR A 45 0.25 16.99 -2.77
N GLY A 46 0.77 16.13 -1.88
CA GLY A 46 1.61 16.51 -0.75
C GLY A 46 1.51 15.54 0.43
N ILE A 47 2.56 15.44 1.26
CA ILE A 47 2.51 14.71 2.54
C ILE A 47 1.76 15.61 3.53
N ARG A 48 0.46 15.34 3.75
CA ARG A 48 -0.35 16.14 4.70
C ARG A 48 0.03 15.94 6.16
N GLY A 49 0.86 14.94 6.44
CA GLY A 49 1.57 14.77 7.71
C GLY A 49 0.67 14.96 8.92
N ASN A 50 1.20 15.66 9.92
CA ASN A 50 0.45 16.12 11.06
C ASN A 50 -0.40 17.35 10.67
N HIS A 51 -1.71 17.25 10.77
CA HIS A 51 -2.63 18.38 10.62
C HIS A 51 -3.70 18.33 11.72
N PRO A 52 -4.33 19.46 12.07
CA PRO A 52 -5.47 19.44 13.00
C PRO A 52 -6.50 18.39 12.55
N GLY A 53 -6.87 17.48 13.45
CA GLY A 53 -7.73 16.34 13.16
C GLY A 53 -7.04 15.03 12.76
N SER A 54 -5.76 15.03 12.34
CA SER A 54 -5.05 13.81 11.90
C SER A 54 -4.86 12.78 13.01
N PHE A 55 -4.97 13.20 14.26
CA PHE A 55 -4.81 12.35 15.44
C PHE A 55 -6.07 12.20 16.27
N ASP A 56 -7.19 12.82 15.91
CA ASP A 56 -8.37 12.84 16.80
C ASP A 56 -8.87 11.43 17.09
N HIS A 57 -8.88 10.55 16.08
CA HIS A 57 -9.26 9.15 16.27
C HIS A 57 -8.23 8.37 17.09
N ALA A 58 -6.94 8.55 16.83
CA ALA A 58 -5.86 7.86 17.53
C ALA A 58 -5.74 8.32 19.00
N HIS A 59 -5.80 9.62 19.26
CA HIS A 59 -5.83 10.19 20.62
C HIS A 59 -7.11 9.81 21.34
N ARG A 60 -8.28 9.84 20.69
CA ARG A 60 -9.52 9.41 21.34
C ARG A 60 -9.45 7.94 21.74
N LEU A 61 -8.88 7.08 20.88
CA LEU A 61 -8.61 5.68 21.20
C LEU A 61 -7.64 5.53 22.40
N ALA A 62 -6.53 6.27 22.39
CA ALA A 62 -5.50 6.17 23.42
C ALA A 62 -5.90 6.78 24.77
N LEU A 63 -6.65 7.90 24.77
CA LEU A 63 -6.97 8.69 25.96
C LEU A 63 -8.33 8.31 26.57
N ALA A 64 -9.37 8.10 25.76
CA ALA A 64 -10.69 7.71 26.27
C ALA A 64 -10.81 6.19 26.42
N GLY A 65 -9.83 5.43 25.89
CA GLY A 65 -9.96 4.00 25.66
C GLY A 65 -11.03 3.71 24.60
N GLY A 66 -11.10 2.45 24.18
CA GLY A 66 -12.25 1.98 23.46
C GLY A 66 -12.65 0.59 23.92
N LYS A 67 -13.93 0.43 24.20
CA LYS A 67 -14.56 -0.85 24.45
C LYS A 67 -14.76 -1.54 23.10
N TYR A 68 -13.71 -2.13 22.54
CA TYR A 68 -13.77 -2.86 21.27
C TYR A 68 -13.94 -4.37 21.46
N TYR A 69 -13.95 -4.85 22.70
CA TYR A 69 -14.12 -6.25 23.02
C TYR A 69 -15.56 -6.42 23.51
N GLU A 70 -16.47 -6.75 22.59
CA GLU A 70 -17.81 -7.20 22.97
C GLU A 70 -17.77 -8.64 23.51
N GLU A 71 -16.87 -9.46 22.97
CA GLU A 71 -16.69 -10.85 23.40
C GLU A 71 -15.21 -11.25 23.29
N VAL A 72 -14.66 -11.83 24.37
CA VAL A 72 -13.33 -12.43 24.38
C VAL A 72 -13.52 -13.93 24.22
N ILE A 73 -13.07 -14.47 23.09
CA ILE A 73 -13.20 -15.89 22.76
C ILE A 73 -11.87 -16.56 23.09
N ASP A 74 -11.92 -17.59 23.94
CA ASP A 74 -10.78 -18.49 24.12
C ASP A 74 -10.70 -19.43 22.91
N LEU A 75 -9.59 -19.35 22.18
CA LEU A 75 -9.34 -20.19 21.01
C LEU A 75 -8.78 -21.58 21.41
N GLY A 76 -8.44 -21.80 22.68
CA GLY A 76 -7.81 -23.04 23.15
C GLY A 76 -6.38 -23.24 22.62
N GLU A 77 -5.80 -22.22 21.99
CA GLU A 77 -4.47 -22.25 21.41
C GLU A 77 -3.47 -21.55 22.31
N THR A 78 -2.30 -22.16 22.48
CA THR A 78 -1.15 -21.52 23.13
C THR A 78 -0.15 -21.12 22.05
N ASN A 79 0.16 -19.84 21.99
CA ASN A 79 1.12 -19.30 21.03
C ASN A 79 2.32 -18.71 21.78
N ASP A 80 3.53 -18.95 21.26
CA ASP A 80 4.76 -18.44 21.87
C ASP A 80 4.99 -16.94 21.55
N LEU A 81 4.34 -16.41 20.50
CA LEU A 81 4.39 -15.01 20.11
C LEU A 81 3.10 -14.57 19.40
N PHE A 82 2.55 -13.42 19.79
CA PHE A 82 1.54 -12.69 19.03
C PHE A 82 2.12 -11.36 18.52
N VAL A 83 1.94 -11.07 17.22
CA VAL A 83 2.35 -9.79 16.63
C VAL A 83 1.12 -9.07 16.09
N VAL A 84 0.84 -7.90 16.67
CA VAL A 84 -0.29 -7.06 16.27
C VAL A 84 0.20 -5.99 15.30
N GLY A 85 -0.22 -6.09 14.04
CA GLY A 85 0.10 -5.14 12.97
C GLY A 85 1.20 -5.62 12.03
N ALA A 86 0.92 -5.55 10.72
CA ALA A 86 1.83 -6.02 9.65
C ALA A 86 2.71 -4.89 9.07
N GLY A 87 3.13 -3.95 9.91
CA GLY A 87 4.07 -2.89 9.53
C GLY A 87 5.52 -3.40 9.55
N ILE A 88 6.45 -2.51 9.18
CA ILE A 88 7.89 -2.82 9.21
C ILE A 88 8.33 -3.27 10.61
N SER A 89 7.84 -2.61 11.66
CA SER A 89 8.11 -3.00 13.05
C SER A 89 7.57 -4.39 13.39
N GLY A 90 6.35 -4.72 12.97
CA GLY A 90 5.74 -6.03 13.23
C GLY A 90 6.48 -7.16 12.53
N LEU A 91 6.77 -6.99 11.23
CA LEU A 91 7.54 -7.97 10.46
C LEU A 91 8.96 -8.15 11.01
N SER A 92 9.59 -7.06 11.45
CA SER A 92 10.93 -7.12 12.07
C SER A 92 10.89 -7.88 13.40
N ALA A 93 9.87 -7.66 14.22
CA ALA A 93 9.69 -8.38 15.48
C ALA A 93 9.49 -9.89 15.25
N SER A 94 8.63 -10.27 14.29
CA SER A 94 8.45 -11.67 13.90
C SER A 94 9.75 -12.32 13.41
N TYR A 95 10.50 -11.60 12.58
CA TYR A 95 11.77 -12.09 12.03
C TYR A 95 12.83 -12.31 13.11
N PHE A 96 13.06 -11.33 13.99
CA PHE A 96 14.06 -11.46 15.05
C PHE A 96 13.70 -12.52 16.08
N TYR A 97 12.41 -12.71 16.35
CA TYR A 97 11.94 -13.80 17.19
C TYR A 97 12.27 -15.17 16.58
N GLN A 98 12.01 -15.33 15.27
CA GLN A 98 12.36 -16.55 14.56
C GLN A 98 13.87 -16.81 14.55
N ASP A 99 14.68 -15.77 14.32
CA ASP A 99 16.14 -15.86 14.33
C ASP A 99 16.69 -16.30 15.69
N ALA A 100 16.19 -15.69 16.78
CA ALA A 100 16.57 -16.08 18.15
C ALA A 100 16.25 -17.55 18.45
N LEU A 101 15.09 -18.07 18.00
CA LEU A 101 14.75 -19.48 18.19
C LEU A 101 15.62 -20.42 17.34
N ASN A 102 15.98 -20.01 16.12
CA ASN A 102 16.87 -20.79 15.27
C ASN A 102 18.28 -20.88 15.86
N LEU A 103 18.75 -19.83 16.54
CA LEU A 103 20.02 -19.82 17.25
C LEU A 103 20.00 -20.79 18.43
N ILE A 104 18.91 -20.85 19.19
CA ILE A 104 18.76 -21.77 20.33
C ILE A 104 18.75 -23.23 19.86
N LYS A 105 18.09 -23.55 18.75
CA LYS A 105 18.02 -24.93 18.20
C LYS A 105 19.35 -25.46 17.65
N LYS A 106 20.33 -24.58 17.42
CA LYS A 106 21.61 -24.92 16.79
C LYS A 106 22.68 -25.35 17.80
N TYR A 107 22.42 -25.17 19.09
CA TYR A 107 23.23 -25.66 20.21
C TYR A 107 22.52 -26.82 20.91
#